data_AF-A0AAX3P8A8-F1
#
_entry.id   AF-A0AAX3P8A8-F1
#
_cell.length_a   1.000
_cell.length_b   1.000
_cell.length_c   1.000
_cell.angle_alpha   90.00
_cell.angle_beta   90.00
_cell.angle_gamma   90.00
#
_symmetry.space_group_name_H-M   'P 1'
#
loop_
_entity.id
_entity.type
_entity.pdbx_description
1 polymer ?
#
loop_
_entity_poly.entity_id
_entity_poly.type
_entity_poly.pdbx_seq_one_letter_code
_entity_poly.pdbx_strand_id
1 'polypeptide(L)'
;MLAKIIATDPAVPGEAQLLIRLRGVTDLVESLEFALLNNQQNYLQEGDQWSPAPHWFSISGGYPLQSGSGFRVGAAIVDPLLVNQSPIQLHVKLASGEDRHTTLQVAREAVLPSSARGEVGEYGGSSVISTPVVEAPQVPELAPVGVPVEIELPAFSAEPEPEPEVEAEPEPVPVATPLPMASTAAPKSKTPLILGGVVLLLLLGALIFWFSRPADAPSAAAPVTDSIADTAAEPVTDPTAETAAELVAAEPVVNEASGEATDDGCSATNLATKSELAFVQACIAEQPPTDALLAVIQNAKSAQKCGVAQRLYANRAQGGDSKVALAYAREYDPKFHQSNDCFKEADNATAAYWYDTALQVEPDNAEAKQRYEELSK
;
A
#
# COMPACT_ATOMS: atom_id res chain seq x y z
N MET A 1 0.93 -8.75 -8.64
CA MET A 1 2.26 -8.11 -8.45
C MET A 1 2.18 -7.23 -7.23
N LEU A 2 3.19 -7.28 -6.35
CA LEU A 2 3.34 -6.35 -5.23
C LEU A 2 4.61 -5.54 -5.46
N ALA A 3 4.56 -4.26 -5.12
CA ALA A 3 5.70 -3.35 -5.17
C ALA A 3 5.73 -2.46 -3.93
N LYS A 4 6.89 -2.32 -3.28
CA LYS A 4 7.05 -1.53 -2.05
C LYS A 4 8.38 -0.79 -2.04
N ILE A 5 8.35 0.51 -1.75
CA ILE A 5 9.51 1.32 -1.38
C ILE A 5 9.68 1.26 0.14
N ILE A 6 10.86 0.84 0.59
CA ILE A 6 11.28 0.83 2.00
C ILE A 6 12.65 1.52 2.15
N ALA A 7 13.01 1.92 3.36
CA ALA A 7 14.33 2.49 3.64
C ALA A 7 15.46 1.50 3.28
N THR A 8 16.66 2.03 3.03
CA THR A 8 17.89 1.23 3.13
C THR A 8 18.14 0.81 4.58
N ASP A 9 18.99 -0.19 4.79
CA ASP A 9 19.55 -0.53 6.10
C ASP A 9 21.09 -0.37 6.05
N PRO A 10 21.69 0.58 6.80
CA PRO A 10 21.03 1.65 7.56
C PRO A 10 20.29 2.63 6.64
N ALA A 11 19.37 3.43 7.20
CA ALA A 11 18.59 4.41 6.44
C ALA A 11 19.47 5.56 5.92
N VAL A 12 19.47 5.79 4.60
CA VAL A 12 20.24 6.83 3.91
C VAL A 12 19.29 7.82 3.23
N PRO A 13 19.37 9.13 3.53
CA PRO A 13 18.45 10.10 2.92
C PRO A 13 18.68 10.26 1.41
N GLY A 14 17.59 10.29 0.65
CA GLY A 14 17.60 10.25 -0.81
C GLY A 14 17.80 8.86 -1.40
N GLU A 15 17.82 7.79 -0.60
CA GLU A 15 17.99 6.41 -1.06
C GLU A 15 16.96 5.46 -0.42
N ALA A 16 16.50 4.50 -1.21
CA ALA A 16 15.52 3.51 -0.79
C ALA A 16 15.70 2.17 -1.51
N GLN A 17 14.99 1.16 -1.05
CA GLN A 17 14.91 -0.16 -1.68
C GLN A 17 13.52 -0.33 -2.30
N LEU A 18 13.46 -0.57 -3.60
CA LEU A 18 12.27 -1.00 -4.33
C LEU A 18 12.21 -2.53 -4.30
N LEU A 19 11.33 -3.08 -3.45
CA LEU A 19 10.96 -4.49 -3.42
C LEU A 19 9.92 -4.75 -4.51
N ILE A 20 10.22 -5.65 -5.45
CA ILE A 20 9.31 -6.14 -6.49
C ILE A 20 9.02 -7.63 -6.27
N ARG A 21 7.73 -7.97 -6.27
CA ARG A 21 7.23 -9.34 -6.22
C ARG A 21 6.28 -9.60 -7.39
N LEU A 22 6.80 -10.25 -8.43
CA LEU A 22 6.04 -10.70 -9.59
C LEU A 22 5.32 -12.03 -9.26
N ARG A 23 4.07 -12.20 -9.70
CA ARG A 23 3.40 -13.51 -9.60
C ARG A 23 3.93 -14.41 -10.73
N GLY A 24 4.21 -15.67 -10.42
CA GLY A 24 4.69 -16.66 -11.38
C GLY A 24 6.15 -16.48 -11.82
N VAL A 25 6.92 -15.61 -11.16
CA VAL A 25 8.38 -15.51 -11.33
C VAL A 25 9.01 -15.75 -9.97
N THR A 26 9.73 -16.86 -9.84
CA THR A 26 10.47 -17.24 -8.63
C THR A 26 11.94 -16.82 -8.68
N ASP A 27 12.46 -16.63 -9.89
CA ASP A 27 13.86 -16.32 -10.14
C ASP A 27 14.19 -14.85 -9.86
N LEU A 28 15.48 -14.56 -9.70
CA LEU A 28 15.98 -13.20 -9.47
C LEU A 28 15.73 -12.32 -10.71
N VAL A 29 15.05 -11.19 -10.51
CA VAL A 29 14.92 -10.16 -11.54
C VAL A 29 16.19 -9.30 -11.50
N GLU A 30 17.14 -9.54 -12.40
CA GLU A 30 18.43 -8.82 -12.44
C GLU A 30 18.28 -7.35 -12.90
N SER A 31 17.31 -7.09 -13.77
CA SER A 31 17.00 -5.77 -14.36
C SER A 31 15.49 -5.56 -14.52
N LEU A 32 15.03 -4.33 -14.34
CA LEU A 32 13.62 -3.95 -14.33
C LEU A 32 13.40 -2.68 -15.17
N GLU A 33 12.49 -2.72 -16.13
CA GLU A 33 11.98 -1.53 -16.82
C GLU A 33 10.60 -1.16 -16.25
N PHE A 34 10.45 0.07 -15.75
CA PHE A 34 9.25 0.49 -15.03
C PHE A 34 8.88 1.96 -15.25
N ALA A 35 7.61 2.29 -15.06
CA ALA A 35 7.07 3.65 -15.11
C ALA A 35 6.22 3.93 -13.85
N LEU A 36 6.21 5.19 -13.41
CA LEU A 36 5.48 5.63 -12.22
C LEU A 36 4.36 6.60 -12.63
N LEU A 37 3.10 6.19 -12.45
CA LEU A 37 1.91 6.93 -12.88
C LEU A 37 1.11 7.42 -11.67
N ASN A 38 0.85 8.73 -11.57
CA ASN A 38 0.07 9.29 -10.47
C ASN A 38 -1.45 9.27 -10.74
N ASN A 39 -2.23 9.64 -9.73
CA ASN A 39 -3.69 9.76 -9.80
C ASN A 39 -4.22 10.80 -10.81
N GLN A 40 -3.38 11.73 -11.28
CA GLN A 40 -3.72 12.69 -12.34
C GLN A 40 -3.44 12.16 -13.76
N GLN A 41 -2.99 10.90 -13.89
CA GLN A 41 -2.56 10.27 -15.15
C GLN A 41 -1.29 10.90 -15.76
N ASN A 42 -0.47 11.51 -14.92
CA ASN A 42 0.87 11.96 -15.29
C ASN A 42 1.93 10.94 -14.83
N TYR A 43 2.91 10.66 -15.69
CA TYR A 43 4.10 9.86 -15.42
C TYR A 43 5.22 10.70 -14.85
N LEU A 44 5.99 10.15 -13.91
CA LEU A 44 7.24 10.75 -13.44
C LEU A 44 8.29 10.74 -14.57
N GLN A 45 8.95 11.87 -14.76
CA GLN A 45 10.04 12.10 -15.70
C GLN A 45 11.38 12.22 -14.96
N GLU A 46 12.48 12.31 -15.70
CA GLU A 46 13.75 12.81 -15.15
C GLU A 46 13.59 14.24 -14.60
N GLY A 47 14.31 14.57 -13.53
CA GLY A 47 14.27 15.90 -12.90
C GLY A 47 13.01 16.20 -12.08
N ASP A 48 12.41 15.18 -11.47
CA ASP A 48 11.29 15.26 -10.51
C ASP A 48 9.95 15.79 -11.08
N GLN A 49 9.86 15.94 -12.41
CA GLN A 49 8.67 16.47 -13.08
C GLN A 49 7.61 15.38 -13.37
N TRP A 50 6.35 15.78 -13.43
CA TRP A 50 5.23 14.91 -13.79
C TRP A 50 4.60 15.39 -15.10
N SER A 51 4.50 14.51 -16.11
CA SER A 51 3.95 14.85 -17.44
C SER A 51 3.05 13.74 -17.99
N PRO A 52 2.14 14.02 -18.94
CA PRO A 52 1.28 12.99 -19.54
C PRO A 52 2.03 12.06 -20.51
N ALA A 53 3.29 12.34 -20.86
CA ALA A 53 4.11 11.48 -21.72
C ALA A 53 4.64 10.27 -20.93
N PRO A 54 4.42 9.02 -21.40
CA PRO A 54 4.98 7.83 -20.76
C PRO A 54 6.52 7.86 -20.75
N HIS A 55 7.10 7.81 -19.56
CA HIS A 55 8.54 7.73 -19.33
C HIS A 55 8.85 6.42 -18.59
N TRP A 56 9.89 5.72 -19.05
CA TRP A 56 10.27 4.39 -18.58
C TRP A 56 11.70 4.42 -18.02
N PHE A 57 11.81 4.22 -16.72
CA PHE A 57 13.08 4.04 -16.02
C PHE A 57 13.58 2.60 -16.24
N SER A 58 14.88 2.43 -16.46
CA SER A 58 15.55 1.13 -16.43
C SER A 58 16.52 1.06 -15.26
N ILE A 59 16.40 0.02 -14.43
CA ILE A 59 17.31 -0.26 -13.32
C ILE A 59 17.89 -1.67 -13.45
N SER A 60 19.10 -1.87 -12.93
CA SER A 60 19.84 -3.14 -12.97
C SER A 60 20.60 -3.35 -11.66
N GLY A 61 21.07 -4.59 -11.42
CA GLY A 61 21.66 -4.97 -10.15
C GLY A 61 20.61 -5.34 -9.10
N GLY A 62 19.52 -5.97 -9.54
CA GLY A 62 18.54 -6.57 -8.64
C GLY A 62 19.17 -7.65 -7.76
N TYR A 63 18.78 -7.70 -6.49
CA TYR A 63 19.31 -8.63 -5.49
C TYR A 63 18.18 -9.46 -4.84
N PRO A 64 18.45 -10.70 -4.41
CA PRO A 64 17.42 -11.56 -3.85
C PRO A 64 16.97 -11.05 -2.48
N LEU A 65 15.66 -11.13 -2.24
CA LEU A 65 15.02 -10.90 -0.95
C LEU A 65 14.23 -12.15 -0.54
N GLN A 66 13.84 -12.25 0.73
CA GLN A 66 12.98 -13.34 1.22
C GLN A 66 11.65 -13.47 0.46
N SER A 67 11.19 -12.40 -0.21
CA SER A 67 9.99 -12.40 -1.03
C SER A 67 10.15 -11.53 -2.29
N GLY A 68 10.91 -12.03 -3.27
CA GLY A 68 11.08 -11.40 -4.59
C GLY A 68 12.46 -10.77 -4.77
N SER A 69 12.54 -9.67 -5.53
CA SER A 69 13.78 -8.99 -5.88
C SER A 69 13.79 -7.55 -5.37
N GLY A 70 14.91 -7.12 -4.79
CA GLY A 70 15.16 -5.74 -4.37
C GLY A 70 16.00 -4.98 -5.38
N PHE A 71 15.78 -3.68 -5.51
CA PHE A 71 16.59 -2.74 -6.29
C PHE A 71 16.87 -1.47 -5.47
N ARG A 72 18.06 -0.86 -5.59
CA ARG A 72 18.36 0.41 -4.92
C ARG A 72 17.93 1.60 -5.78
N VAL A 73 16.99 2.40 -5.31
CA VAL A 73 16.51 3.62 -5.99
C VAL A 73 16.99 4.87 -5.26
N GLY A 74 17.37 5.90 -6.02
CA GLY A 74 17.91 7.16 -5.50
C GLY A 74 16.92 8.34 -5.58
N ALA A 75 17.44 9.54 -5.30
CA ALA A 75 16.71 10.81 -5.17
C ALA A 75 15.60 11.03 -6.21
N ALA A 76 15.94 10.90 -7.50
CA ALA A 76 15.01 11.11 -8.63
C ALA A 76 13.79 10.16 -8.67
N ILE A 77 13.77 9.13 -7.82
CA ILE A 77 12.59 8.29 -7.56
C ILE A 77 12.06 8.54 -6.13
N VAL A 78 12.95 8.66 -5.14
CA VAL A 78 12.58 8.80 -3.73
C VAL A 78 11.85 10.12 -3.45
N ASP A 79 12.43 11.25 -3.83
CA ASP A 79 11.93 12.57 -3.46
C ASP A 79 10.55 12.89 -4.11
N PRO A 80 10.30 12.58 -5.40
CA PRO A 80 8.97 12.72 -5.99
C PRO A 80 7.88 11.87 -5.32
N LEU A 81 8.22 10.69 -4.79
CA LEU A 81 7.29 9.80 -4.08
C LEU A 81 6.98 10.27 -2.64
N LEU A 82 7.87 11.06 -2.04
CA LEU A 82 7.68 11.69 -0.73
C LEU A 82 6.93 13.03 -0.84
N VAL A 83 7.22 13.83 -1.87
CA VAL A 83 6.47 15.06 -2.18
C VAL A 83 5.04 14.71 -2.60
N ASN A 84 4.85 13.71 -3.46
CA ASN A 84 3.52 13.29 -3.91
C ASN A 84 2.90 12.29 -2.93
N GLN A 85 2.04 12.79 -2.04
CA GLN A 85 1.30 12.00 -1.05
C GLN A 85 0.16 11.13 -1.65
N SER A 86 -0.14 11.27 -2.94
CA SER A 86 -1.18 10.47 -3.60
C SER A 86 -0.80 8.99 -3.74
N PRO A 87 -1.77 8.08 -3.98
CA PRO A 87 -1.50 6.76 -4.52
C PRO A 87 -0.85 6.87 -5.91
N ILE A 88 0.18 6.07 -6.14
CA ILE A 88 0.96 6.02 -7.39
C ILE A 88 0.96 4.57 -7.87
N GLN A 89 0.78 4.35 -9.15
CA GLN A 89 0.88 3.04 -9.78
C GLN A 89 2.30 2.82 -10.30
N LEU A 90 2.88 1.67 -9.99
CA LEU A 90 4.04 1.14 -10.68
C LEU A 90 3.56 0.30 -11.86
N HIS A 91 3.97 0.68 -13.07
CA HIS A 91 3.86 -0.11 -14.29
C HIS A 91 5.23 -0.74 -14.56
N VAL A 92 5.26 -2.00 -14.99
CA VAL A 92 6.48 -2.80 -15.18
C VAL A 92 6.36 -3.55 -16.50
N LYS A 93 7.37 -3.43 -17.35
CA LYS A 93 7.57 -4.32 -18.51
C LYS A 93 8.36 -5.54 -18.08
N LEU A 94 7.88 -6.71 -18.47
CA LEU A 94 8.64 -7.95 -18.34
C LEU A 94 9.44 -8.25 -19.62
N ALA A 95 10.53 -9.00 -19.48
CA ALA A 95 11.33 -9.48 -20.61
C ALA A 95 10.54 -10.39 -21.59
N SER A 96 9.34 -10.84 -21.20
CA SER A 96 8.36 -11.52 -22.07
C SER A 96 7.56 -10.58 -22.99
N GLY A 97 7.69 -9.26 -22.84
CA GLY A 97 6.83 -8.28 -23.49
C GLY A 97 5.46 -8.11 -22.83
N GLU A 98 5.27 -8.61 -21.60
CA GLU A 98 4.05 -8.44 -20.82
C GLU A 98 4.14 -7.20 -19.91
N ASP A 99 3.21 -6.27 -20.06
CA ASP A 99 3.03 -5.13 -19.15
C ASP A 99 2.19 -5.54 -17.93
N ARG A 100 2.70 -5.23 -16.73
CA ARG A 100 1.99 -5.45 -15.45
C ARG A 100 1.97 -4.17 -14.63
N HIS A 101 0.86 -3.89 -13.95
CA HIS A 101 0.74 -2.73 -13.06
C HIS A 101 0.29 -3.12 -11.64
N THR A 102 0.64 -2.32 -10.64
CA THR A 102 0.18 -2.44 -9.25
C THR A 102 0.27 -1.09 -8.52
N THR A 103 -0.42 -0.93 -7.40
CA THR A 103 -0.25 0.26 -6.55
C THR A 103 1.07 0.17 -5.78
N LEU A 104 1.92 1.17 -5.90
CA LEU A 104 3.19 1.25 -5.19
C LEU A 104 2.94 1.62 -3.72
N GLN A 105 3.35 0.75 -2.80
CA GLN A 105 3.35 1.05 -1.38
C GLN A 105 4.63 1.82 -1.02
N VAL A 106 4.53 2.95 -0.33
CA VAL A 106 5.72 3.74 0.08
C VAL A 106 5.74 3.86 1.60
N ALA A 107 6.79 3.38 2.24
CA ALA A 107 6.98 3.46 3.70
C ALA A 107 7.46 4.87 4.11
N ARG A 108 6.61 5.88 3.91
CA ARG A 108 6.96 7.32 4.03
C ARG A 108 7.55 7.72 5.38
N GLU A 109 7.14 7.06 6.47
CA GLU A 109 7.67 7.34 7.83
C GLU A 109 9.13 6.85 8.05
N ALA A 110 9.66 5.99 7.16
CA ALA A 110 11.01 5.42 7.28
C ALA A 110 11.94 5.85 6.13
N VAL A 111 11.39 6.25 4.98
CA VAL A 111 12.15 6.66 3.80
C VAL A 111 12.43 8.16 3.89
N LEU A 112 13.70 8.53 3.97
CA LEU A 112 14.14 9.90 4.20
C LEU A 112 14.39 10.62 2.85
N PRO A 113 13.91 11.87 2.66
CA PRO A 113 14.17 12.65 1.45
C PRO A 113 15.63 13.12 1.39
N SER A 114 16.14 13.46 0.20
CA SER A 114 17.53 13.91 0.02
C SER A 114 17.90 15.12 0.90
N SER A 115 16.95 16.02 1.16
CA SER A 115 17.15 17.17 2.06
C SER A 115 17.43 16.78 3.53
N ALA A 116 17.03 15.57 3.96
CA ALA A 116 17.33 15.06 5.30
C ALA A 116 18.77 14.55 5.47
N ARG A 117 19.64 14.63 4.44
CA ARG A 117 21.10 14.43 4.59
C ARG A 117 21.79 15.49 5.46
N GLY A 118 21.09 16.58 5.80
CA GLY A 118 21.63 17.66 6.62
C GLY A 118 22.61 18.51 5.84
N GLU A 119 22.11 19.24 4.84
CA GLU A 119 22.91 20.26 4.17
C GLU A 119 23.35 21.32 5.20
N VAL A 120 24.66 21.49 5.35
CA VAL A 120 25.25 22.66 6.03
C VAL A 120 25.14 23.86 5.12
N GLY A 121 23.89 24.27 4.84
CA GLY A 121 23.58 25.47 4.09
C GLY A 121 24.33 26.65 4.71
N GLU A 122 25.00 27.43 3.86
CA GLU A 122 25.87 28.50 4.32
C GLU A 122 25.05 29.47 5.17
N TYR A 123 25.37 29.59 6.46
CA TYR A 123 24.53 30.24 7.48
C TYR A 123 24.49 31.77 7.29
N GLY A 124 23.74 32.19 6.27
CA GLY A 124 23.52 33.58 5.84
C GLY A 124 22.73 34.40 6.85
N GLY A 125 23.39 34.75 7.94
CA GLY A 125 22.84 35.59 9.00
C GLY A 125 22.06 34.82 10.05
N SER A 126 22.52 34.87 11.30
CA SER A 126 21.67 34.56 12.44
C SER A 126 20.54 35.58 12.49
N SER A 127 19.30 35.13 12.25
CA SER A 127 18.10 35.93 12.48
C SER A 127 17.87 36.09 13.99
N VAL A 128 18.61 37.02 14.59
CA VAL A 128 18.43 37.46 15.98
C VAL A 128 16.97 37.85 16.20
N ILE A 129 16.29 37.12 17.09
CA ILE A 129 14.94 37.48 17.54
C ILE A 129 15.04 38.86 18.21
N SER A 130 14.40 39.85 17.59
CA SER A 130 14.46 41.24 18.05
C SER A 130 13.89 41.35 19.46
N THR A 131 14.76 41.61 20.43
CA THR A 131 14.33 42.07 21.76
C THR A 131 13.66 43.44 21.61
N PRO A 132 12.59 43.72 22.38
CA PRO A 132 11.85 44.97 22.24
C PRO A 132 12.77 46.16 22.59
N VAL A 133 12.77 47.17 21.72
CA VAL A 133 13.62 48.36 21.85
C VAL A 133 13.28 49.12 23.14
N VAL A 134 14.24 49.18 24.05
CA VAL A 134 14.27 50.18 25.12
C VAL A 134 14.97 51.41 24.56
N GLU A 135 14.24 52.51 24.45
CA GLU A 135 14.75 53.74 23.83
C GLU A 135 15.77 54.43 24.75
N ALA A 136 16.96 54.72 24.21
CA ALA A 136 18.04 55.43 24.87
C ALA A 136 18.61 56.51 23.91
N PRO A 137 19.09 57.65 24.42
CA PRO A 137 19.14 58.90 23.65
C PRO A 137 20.27 59.01 22.63
N GLN A 138 19.98 59.81 21.59
CA GLN A 138 20.85 60.11 20.43
C GLN A 138 22.01 61.05 20.79
N VAL A 139 23.23 60.74 20.34
CA VAL A 139 24.41 61.64 20.24
C VAL A 139 25.34 61.12 19.12
N PRO A 140 26.15 61.95 18.45
CA PRO A 140 25.90 62.15 17.01
C PRO A 140 26.98 61.64 16.04
N GLU A 141 26.54 61.65 14.79
CA GLU A 141 27.22 61.42 13.51
C GLU A 141 28.70 61.88 13.39
N LEU A 142 29.53 60.99 12.84
CA LEU A 142 30.78 61.34 12.16
C LEU A 142 30.82 60.60 10.81
N ALA A 143 31.19 61.32 9.76
CA ALA A 143 31.02 60.92 8.36
C ALA A 143 32.38 60.61 7.65
N PRO A 144 32.50 60.43 6.32
CA PRO A 144 32.69 59.07 5.79
C PRO A 144 33.88 58.90 4.83
N VAL A 145 34.63 57.80 4.96
CA VAL A 145 35.65 57.32 3.99
C VAL A 145 35.69 55.78 4.05
N GLY A 146 35.71 55.00 2.96
CA GLY A 146 35.67 55.35 1.53
C GLY A 146 35.31 54.13 0.65
N VAL A 147 35.33 54.31 -0.67
CA VAL A 147 34.80 53.39 -1.71
C VAL A 147 35.77 53.38 -2.91
N PRO A 148 35.86 52.35 -3.77
CA PRO A 148 35.65 50.90 -3.59
C PRO A 148 36.99 50.12 -3.75
N VAL A 149 36.93 48.79 -3.81
CA VAL A 149 37.86 48.01 -4.67
C VAL A 149 37.02 47.12 -5.58
N GLU A 150 37.12 47.40 -6.88
CA GLU A 150 36.50 46.65 -7.97
C GLU A 150 37.43 45.49 -8.37
N ILE A 151 36.88 44.32 -8.67
CA ILE A 151 37.64 43.19 -9.24
C ILE A 151 37.00 42.87 -10.58
N GLU A 152 37.71 43.20 -11.66
CA GLU A 152 37.25 43.03 -13.04
C GLU A 152 37.06 41.54 -13.40
N LEU A 153 36.04 41.26 -14.21
CA LEU A 153 35.88 39.96 -14.84
C LEU A 153 36.86 39.85 -16.02
N PRO A 154 37.66 38.78 -16.14
CA PRO A 154 38.34 38.48 -17.39
C PRO A 154 37.30 38.03 -18.42
N ALA A 155 36.92 38.93 -19.32
CA ALA A 155 35.97 38.65 -20.39
C ALA A 155 36.55 37.62 -21.37
N PHE A 156 35.86 36.49 -21.54
CA PHE A 156 36.11 35.61 -22.68
C PHE A 156 35.40 36.19 -23.92
N SER A 157 36.20 36.71 -24.85
CA SER A 157 35.68 37.22 -26.12
C SER A 157 35.10 36.09 -26.96
N ALA A 158 33.94 36.34 -27.57
CA ALA A 158 33.54 35.58 -28.74
C ALA A 158 34.31 36.10 -29.97
N GLU A 159 34.72 35.18 -30.85
CA GLU A 159 35.02 35.46 -32.27
C GLU A 159 34.64 34.19 -33.06
N PRO A 160 34.05 34.29 -34.28
CA PRO A 160 33.14 33.26 -34.77
C PRO A 160 33.69 32.36 -35.89
N GLU A 161 33.02 31.21 -36.06
CA GLU A 161 32.80 30.47 -37.32
C GLU A 161 34.00 29.90 -38.11
N PRO A 162 33.80 28.75 -38.80
CA PRO A 162 33.16 28.80 -40.13
C PRO A 162 32.18 27.65 -40.47
N GLU A 163 31.08 27.96 -41.17
CA GLU A 163 30.55 27.08 -42.23
C GLU A 163 31.65 26.82 -43.27
N PRO A 164 31.86 25.58 -43.74
CA PRO A 164 30.92 24.92 -44.67
C PRO A 164 30.73 23.41 -44.32
N GLU A 165 30.13 22.52 -45.11
CA GLU A 165 29.78 22.55 -46.55
C GLU A 165 28.54 21.67 -46.84
N VAL A 166 27.79 21.98 -47.90
CA VAL A 166 26.59 21.22 -48.30
C VAL A 166 27.00 20.02 -49.15
N GLU A 167 26.90 18.80 -48.61
CA GLU A 167 27.00 17.56 -49.40
C GLU A 167 25.60 16.98 -49.74
N ALA A 168 25.49 16.40 -50.93
CA ALA A 168 24.24 16.41 -51.71
C ALA A 168 23.18 15.38 -51.31
N GLU A 169 21.92 15.80 -51.47
CA GLU A 169 20.74 14.95 -51.59
C GLU A 169 20.87 14.00 -52.81
N PRO A 170 20.69 12.67 -52.65
CA PRO A 170 20.52 11.76 -53.77
C PRO A 170 19.05 11.72 -54.23
N GLU A 171 18.76 12.31 -55.39
CA GLU A 171 17.45 12.27 -56.05
C GLU A 171 16.93 10.83 -56.34
N PRO A 172 15.61 10.63 -56.50
CA PRO A 172 14.98 9.32 -56.43
C PRO A 172 15.14 8.42 -57.67
N VAL A 173 15.32 7.11 -57.43
CA VAL A 173 15.34 6.06 -58.45
C VAL A 173 13.92 5.57 -58.77
N PRO A 174 13.50 5.42 -60.04
CA PRO A 174 12.06 5.40 -60.38
C PRO A 174 11.35 4.03 -60.37
N VAL A 175 10.08 4.09 -59.93
CA VAL A 175 8.87 3.38 -60.43
C VAL A 175 9.01 1.96 -60.99
N ALA A 176 8.34 1.00 -60.33
CA ALA A 176 7.80 -0.20 -60.95
C ALA A 176 6.43 -0.58 -60.36
N THR A 177 5.33 -0.15 -60.99
CA THR A 177 3.95 -0.42 -60.56
C THR A 177 3.37 -1.67 -61.26
N PRO A 178 2.89 -2.68 -60.52
CA PRO A 178 1.93 -3.66 -61.04
C PRO A 178 0.50 -3.12 -60.92
N LEU A 179 -0.28 -3.21 -62.00
CA LEU A 179 -1.68 -2.74 -62.04
C LEU A 179 -2.63 -3.69 -61.28
N PRO A 180 -3.76 -3.17 -60.74
CA PRO A 180 -4.72 -3.98 -59.99
C PRO A 180 -5.56 -4.88 -60.91
N MET A 181 -5.72 -6.15 -60.54
CA MET A 181 -6.78 -7.00 -61.07
C MET A 181 -8.01 -6.91 -60.16
N ALA A 182 -9.16 -6.56 -60.71
CA ALA A 182 -10.41 -6.47 -59.98
C ALA A 182 -11.04 -7.85 -59.76
N SER A 183 -11.68 -8.04 -58.60
CA SER A 183 -12.73 -9.06 -58.44
C SER A 183 -13.83 -8.54 -57.52
N THR A 184 -15.07 -8.81 -57.90
CA THR A 184 -16.29 -8.13 -57.45
C THR A 184 -16.87 -8.69 -56.15
N ALA A 185 -17.33 -7.81 -55.24
CA ALA A 185 -18.47 -8.07 -54.36
C ALA A 185 -19.15 -6.76 -53.94
N ALA A 186 -20.50 -6.76 -53.88
CA ALA A 186 -21.34 -5.59 -53.58
C ALA A 186 -22.14 -5.82 -52.26
N PRO A 187 -22.77 -4.78 -51.66
CA PRO A 187 -22.96 -4.70 -50.21
C PRO A 187 -24.23 -5.37 -49.66
N LYS A 188 -24.25 -5.63 -48.34
CA LYS A 188 -25.46 -5.97 -47.58
C LYS A 188 -25.51 -5.20 -46.25
N SER A 189 -26.49 -4.30 -46.13
CA SER A 189 -26.82 -3.60 -44.88
C SER A 189 -27.41 -4.56 -43.83
N LYS A 190 -27.16 -4.29 -42.54
CA LYS A 190 -27.83 -4.93 -41.39
C LYS A 190 -28.06 -3.96 -40.21
N THR A 191 -28.86 -2.91 -40.43
CA THR A 191 -29.68 -2.36 -39.34
C THR A 191 -30.81 -3.36 -39.04
N PRO A 192 -30.62 -4.28 -38.08
CA PRO A 192 -31.52 -4.27 -36.92
C PRO A 192 -30.86 -4.80 -35.62
N LEU A 193 -29.73 -4.25 -35.17
CA LEU A 193 -29.12 -4.63 -33.87
C LEU A 193 -29.38 -3.61 -32.73
N ILE A 194 -29.39 -2.31 -33.05
CA ILE A 194 -29.47 -1.23 -32.05
C ILE A 194 -30.80 -1.24 -31.28
N LEU A 195 -31.93 -1.53 -31.96
CA LEU A 195 -33.26 -1.47 -31.35
C LEU A 195 -33.45 -2.50 -30.22
N GLY A 196 -32.83 -3.69 -30.34
CA GLY A 196 -32.88 -4.71 -29.28
C GLY A 196 -32.12 -4.31 -28.02
N GLY A 197 -30.94 -3.68 -28.19
CA GLY A 197 -30.14 -3.20 -27.06
C GLY A 197 -30.84 -2.11 -26.24
N VAL A 198 -31.54 -1.19 -26.90
CA VAL A 198 -32.30 -0.12 -26.22
C VAL A 198 -33.47 -0.70 -25.41
N VAL A 199 -34.21 -1.67 -25.94
CA VAL A 199 -35.31 -2.33 -25.20
C VAL A 199 -34.77 -3.10 -24.00
N LEU A 200 -33.64 -3.80 -24.13
CA LEU A 200 -33.02 -4.53 -23.02
C LEU A 200 -32.55 -3.56 -21.90
N LEU A 201 -31.94 -2.43 -22.26
CA LEU A 201 -31.53 -1.40 -21.30
C LEU A 201 -32.72 -0.76 -20.56
N LEU A 202 -33.84 -0.53 -21.23
CA LEU A 202 -35.06 0.00 -20.59
C LEU A 202 -35.67 -1.00 -19.59
N LEU A 203 -35.64 -2.30 -19.89
CA LEU A 203 -36.09 -3.34 -18.96
C LEU A 203 -35.19 -3.46 -17.73
N LEU A 204 -33.86 -3.37 -17.91
CA LEU A 204 -32.90 -3.35 -16.81
C LEU A 204 -33.05 -2.09 -15.94
N GLY A 205 -33.23 -0.92 -16.54
CA GLY A 205 -33.49 0.33 -15.82
C GLY A 205 -34.79 0.29 -15.00
N ALA A 206 -35.84 -0.32 -15.52
CA ALA A 206 -37.10 -0.51 -14.80
C ALA A 206 -36.96 -1.43 -13.56
N LEU A 207 -36.18 -2.50 -13.66
CA LEU A 207 -35.88 -3.39 -12.53
C LEU A 207 -35.10 -2.69 -11.42
N ILE A 208 -34.07 -1.91 -11.78
CA ILE A 208 -33.29 -1.12 -10.82
C ILE A 208 -34.20 -0.09 -10.12
N PHE A 209 -35.00 0.67 -10.89
CA PHE A 209 -35.92 1.66 -10.32
C PHE A 209 -36.97 1.05 -9.37
N TRP A 210 -37.42 -0.19 -9.62
CA TRP A 210 -38.36 -0.88 -8.73
C TRP A 210 -37.69 -1.30 -7.41
N PHE A 211 -36.46 -1.81 -7.45
CA PHE A 211 -35.71 -2.22 -6.25
C PHE A 211 -35.12 -1.04 -5.45
N SER A 212 -34.90 0.12 -6.06
CA SER A 212 -34.41 1.33 -5.38
C SER A 212 -35.50 2.20 -4.74
N ARG A 213 -36.74 1.72 -4.61
CA ARG A 213 -37.78 2.40 -3.82
C ARG A 213 -37.59 2.10 -2.32
N PRO A 214 -37.28 3.09 -1.46
CA PRO A 214 -37.36 2.89 -0.02
C PRO A 214 -38.80 2.63 0.39
N ALA A 215 -39.00 1.73 1.36
CA ALA A 215 -40.31 1.52 1.96
C ALA A 215 -40.55 2.58 3.04
N ASP A 216 -41.60 3.39 2.91
CA ASP A 216 -42.07 4.28 3.97
C ASP A 216 -42.59 3.45 5.16
N ALA A 217 -41.75 3.31 6.18
CA ALA A 217 -42.11 2.67 7.45
C ALA A 217 -42.34 3.77 8.52
N PRO A 218 -43.57 3.96 9.02
CA PRO A 218 -43.84 5.00 10.02
C PRO A 218 -43.26 4.62 11.38
N SER A 219 -42.47 5.53 11.96
CA SER A 219 -41.97 5.42 13.32
C SER A 219 -43.02 5.87 14.35
N ALA A 220 -43.36 5.01 15.32
CA ALA A 220 -43.70 5.44 16.68
C ALA A 220 -43.70 4.28 17.72
N ALA A 221 -42.98 4.52 18.81
CA ALA A 221 -43.26 4.11 20.20
C ALA A 221 -43.82 2.70 20.54
N ALA A 222 -43.01 1.92 21.27
CA ALA A 222 -43.50 1.05 22.33
C ALA A 222 -43.39 1.77 23.69
N PRO A 223 -44.36 1.66 24.60
CA PRO A 223 -44.24 2.12 25.99
C PRO A 223 -43.59 1.06 26.90
N VAL A 224 -42.85 1.52 27.90
CA VAL A 224 -42.29 0.71 29.00
C VAL A 224 -43.31 0.52 30.13
N THR A 225 -43.22 -0.61 30.87
CA THR A 225 -43.66 -0.70 32.27
C THR A 225 -42.94 -1.83 33.03
N ASP A 226 -42.34 -1.43 34.15
CA ASP A 226 -42.04 -2.11 35.41
C ASP A 226 -42.22 -3.63 35.61
N SER A 227 -41.26 -4.26 36.31
CA SER A 227 -41.47 -4.62 37.73
C SER A 227 -40.23 -5.14 38.48
N ILE A 228 -39.91 -4.52 39.63
CA ILE A 228 -39.69 -5.13 40.97
C ILE A 228 -38.60 -6.24 41.06
N ALA A 229 -37.43 -5.99 41.68
CA ALA A 229 -37.07 -6.17 43.11
C ALA A 229 -37.21 -7.63 43.65
N ASP A 230 -36.44 -8.12 44.62
CA ASP A 230 -35.56 -7.50 45.64
C ASP A 230 -34.25 -8.38 45.75
N THR A 231 -33.31 -8.39 46.71
CA THR A 231 -33.11 -7.93 48.10
C THR A 231 -31.61 -7.63 48.37
N ALA A 232 -31.28 -6.88 49.42
CA ALA A 232 -29.93 -6.42 49.75
C ALA A 232 -29.23 -7.17 50.93
N ALA A 233 -27.88 -7.08 50.93
CA ALA A 233 -26.95 -7.07 52.09
C ALA A 233 -26.78 -8.30 53.02
N GLU A 234 -25.60 -8.95 52.92
CA GLU A 234 -24.53 -9.03 53.96
C GLU A 234 -24.78 -9.57 55.40
N PRO A 235 -23.74 -9.89 56.23
CA PRO A 235 -22.36 -10.35 55.94
C PRO A 235 -21.78 -11.44 56.94
N VAL A 236 -20.50 -11.83 56.75
CA VAL A 236 -19.51 -12.49 57.68
C VAL A 236 -19.86 -13.82 58.42
N THR A 237 -19.05 -14.88 58.20
CA THR A 237 -18.04 -15.45 59.15
C THR A 237 -17.50 -16.85 58.73
N ASP A 238 -16.18 -17.01 58.85
CA ASP A 238 -15.43 -18.28 58.92
C ASP A 238 -15.28 -18.67 60.42
N PRO A 239 -15.10 -19.95 60.86
CA PRO A 239 -13.76 -20.56 60.81
C PRO A 239 -13.65 -22.13 60.74
N THR A 240 -12.59 -22.59 60.05
CA THR A 240 -11.62 -23.64 60.51
C THR A 240 -11.94 -25.16 60.42
N ALA A 241 -10.86 -25.92 60.13
CA ALA A 241 -10.60 -27.37 60.36
C ALA A 241 -11.27 -28.42 59.43
N GLU A 242 -10.61 -29.52 59.01
CA GLU A 242 -9.18 -29.92 58.98
C GLU A 242 -9.00 -31.16 58.06
N THR A 243 -7.76 -31.55 57.74
CA THR A 243 -7.29 -32.88 57.26
C THR A 243 -6.97 -33.04 55.76
N ALA A 244 -5.65 -33.10 55.49
CA ALA A 244 -4.89 -33.96 54.56
C ALA A 244 -5.61 -34.91 53.56
N ALA A 245 -5.09 -35.23 52.36
CA ALA A 245 -3.92 -34.79 51.55
C ALA A 245 -4.09 -35.39 50.11
N GLU A 246 -3.13 -35.66 49.20
CA GLU A 246 -1.65 -35.68 49.18
C GLU A 246 -1.09 -35.69 47.74
N LEU A 247 0.02 -34.96 47.46
CA LEU A 247 0.91 -35.04 46.27
C LEU A 247 0.27 -34.79 44.86
N VAL A 248 0.97 -34.42 43.76
CA VAL A 248 2.40 -34.10 43.46
C VAL A 248 2.44 -32.75 42.70
N ALA A 249 3.56 -32.00 42.77
CA ALA A 249 3.75 -30.75 42.04
C ALA A 249 4.32 -30.91 40.61
N ALA A 250 3.99 -29.96 39.73
CA ALA A 250 4.78 -29.61 38.54
C ALA A 250 4.50 -28.14 38.15
N GLU A 251 5.40 -27.22 38.53
CA GLU A 251 5.39 -25.83 38.03
C GLU A 251 5.83 -25.78 36.56
N PRO A 252 5.48 -24.71 35.84
CA PRO A 252 6.58 -23.86 35.39
C PRO A 252 6.34 -22.36 35.62
N VAL A 253 7.19 -21.80 36.50
CA VAL A 253 7.83 -20.49 36.40
C VAL A 253 6.97 -19.33 35.86
N VAL A 254 6.37 -18.57 36.80
CA VAL A 254 5.98 -17.18 36.53
C VAL A 254 7.23 -16.39 36.17
N ASN A 255 7.20 -15.67 35.05
CA ASN A 255 8.31 -14.79 34.65
C ASN A 255 7.78 -13.37 34.38
N GLU A 256 7.26 -12.73 35.44
CA GLU A 256 6.93 -11.31 35.44
C GLU A 256 8.21 -10.47 35.37
N ALA A 257 8.67 -10.20 34.14
CA ALA A 257 9.61 -9.14 33.85
C ALA A 257 8.83 -7.95 33.28
N SER A 258 8.82 -6.83 34.01
CA SER A 258 7.96 -5.67 33.73
C SER A 258 8.16 -5.12 32.31
N GLY A 259 7.07 -5.15 31.54
CA GLY A 259 6.78 -4.22 30.45
C GLY A 259 5.67 -3.27 30.92
N GLU A 260 5.70 -2.03 30.44
CA GLU A 260 4.73 -1.00 30.82
C GLU A 260 3.34 -1.29 30.25
N ALA A 261 2.27 -0.88 30.94
CA ALA A 261 0.90 -1.10 30.49
C ALA A 261 0.53 -0.17 29.33
N THR A 262 0.90 -0.58 28.11
CA THR A 262 0.45 0.02 26.86
C THR A 262 -1.08 -0.07 26.71
N ASP A 263 -1.68 0.90 26.02
CA ASP A 263 -3.05 0.73 25.48
C ASP A 263 -2.96 -0.25 24.30
N ASP A 264 -2.95 -1.55 24.62
CA ASP A 264 -2.82 -2.66 23.67
C ASP A 264 -3.89 -2.53 22.57
N GLY A 265 -3.50 -1.94 21.44
CA GLY A 265 -4.36 -1.51 20.35
C GLY A 265 -5.13 -2.66 19.73
N CYS A 266 -4.54 -3.85 19.71
CA CYS A 266 -5.12 -5.10 19.24
C CYS A 266 -5.81 -5.94 20.34
N SER A 267 -5.95 -5.45 21.59
CA SER A 267 -6.57 -6.23 22.67
C SER A 267 -8.06 -6.51 22.49
N ALA A 268 -8.58 -7.56 23.15
CA ALA A 268 -10.01 -7.88 23.17
C ALA A 268 -10.87 -6.76 23.79
N THR A 269 -10.33 -5.99 24.74
CA THR A 269 -10.97 -4.80 25.32
C THR A 269 -11.17 -3.71 24.27
N ASN A 270 -10.12 -3.45 23.47
CA ASN A 270 -10.17 -2.48 22.38
C ASN A 270 -11.01 -2.97 21.20
N LEU A 271 -11.05 -4.28 20.93
CA LEU A 271 -11.96 -4.88 19.97
C LEU A 271 -13.43 -4.62 20.35
N ALA A 272 -13.78 -4.63 21.64
CA ALA A 272 -15.14 -4.34 22.09
C ALA A 272 -15.48 -2.84 21.96
N THR A 273 -14.59 -1.97 22.46
CA THR A 273 -14.86 -0.54 22.68
C THR A 273 -14.57 0.39 21.49
N LYS A 274 -13.55 0.10 20.67
CA LYS A 274 -13.18 0.93 19.51
C LYS A 274 -14.03 0.57 18.27
N SER A 275 -14.14 1.50 17.33
CA SER A 275 -14.80 1.24 16.04
C SER A 275 -13.97 0.28 15.18
N GLU A 276 -14.59 -0.49 14.28
CA GLU A 276 -13.87 -1.51 13.50
C GLU A 276 -12.65 -0.94 12.75
N LEU A 277 -12.77 0.26 12.18
CA LEU A 277 -11.66 0.89 11.44
C LEU A 277 -10.52 1.32 12.38
N ALA A 278 -10.84 1.97 13.50
CA ALA A 278 -9.84 2.42 14.47
C ALA A 278 -9.13 1.24 15.14
N PHE A 279 -9.86 0.16 15.44
CA PHE A 279 -9.28 -1.07 15.96
C PHE A 279 -8.34 -1.75 14.96
N VAL A 280 -8.78 -1.91 13.70
CA VAL A 280 -7.93 -2.48 12.64
C VAL A 280 -6.68 -1.64 12.40
N GLN A 281 -6.80 -0.31 12.41
CA GLN A 281 -5.64 0.59 12.27
C GLN A 281 -4.66 0.47 13.45
N ALA A 282 -5.16 0.43 14.69
CA ALA A 282 -4.32 0.24 15.87
C ALA A 282 -3.57 -1.10 15.84
N CYS A 283 -4.28 -2.20 15.53
CA CYS A 283 -3.65 -3.51 15.45
C CYS A 283 -2.62 -3.64 14.30
N ILE A 284 -2.86 -2.99 13.15
CA ILE A 284 -1.90 -2.94 12.04
C ILE A 284 -0.66 -2.12 12.40
N ALA A 285 -0.79 -1.08 13.23
CA ALA A 285 0.35 -0.32 13.73
C ALA A 285 1.19 -1.10 14.76
N GLU A 286 0.52 -1.81 15.67
CA GLU A 286 1.12 -2.64 16.73
C GLU A 286 1.86 -3.87 16.18
N GLN A 287 1.35 -4.46 15.09
CA GLN A 287 1.89 -5.68 14.45
C GLN A 287 2.13 -6.85 15.43
N PRO A 288 1.11 -7.27 16.20
CA PRO A 288 1.27 -8.30 17.23
C PRO A 288 1.75 -9.64 16.66
N PRO A 289 2.37 -10.51 17.48
CA PRO A 289 2.79 -11.84 17.08
C PRO A 289 1.65 -12.65 16.43
N THR A 290 2.00 -13.47 15.45
CA THR A 290 1.05 -14.20 14.58
C THR A 290 -0.05 -14.96 15.35
N ASP A 291 0.29 -15.68 16.42
CA ASP A 291 -0.69 -16.40 17.23
C ASP A 291 -1.59 -15.48 18.08
N ALA A 292 -1.08 -14.33 18.53
CA ALA A 292 -1.89 -13.32 19.19
C ALA A 292 -2.87 -12.67 18.21
N LEU A 293 -2.43 -12.35 16.99
CA LEU A 293 -3.33 -11.84 15.94
C LEU A 293 -4.43 -12.86 15.58
N LEU A 294 -4.09 -14.15 15.45
CA LEU A 294 -5.08 -15.20 15.18
C LEU A 294 -6.10 -15.35 16.31
N ALA A 295 -5.68 -15.21 17.58
CA ALA A 295 -6.60 -15.14 18.71
C ALA A 295 -7.52 -13.92 18.65
N VAL A 296 -7.01 -12.74 18.27
CA VAL A 296 -7.81 -11.52 18.09
C VAL A 296 -8.80 -11.66 16.93
N ILE A 297 -8.39 -12.26 15.81
CA ILE A 297 -9.26 -12.55 14.66
C ILE A 297 -10.38 -13.51 15.07
N GLN A 298 -10.07 -14.55 15.85
CA GLN A 298 -11.10 -15.45 16.37
C GLN A 298 -12.05 -14.75 17.37
N ASN A 299 -11.54 -13.86 18.22
CA ASN A 299 -12.38 -13.00 19.07
C ASN A 299 -13.29 -12.07 18.22
N ALA A 300 -12.78 -11.51 17.12
CA ALA A 300 -13.57 -10.69 16.21
C ALA A 300 -14.67 -11.49 15.50
N LYS A 301 -14.39 -12.74 15.08
CA LYS A 301 -15.40 -13.68 14.57
C LYS A 301 -16.48 -13.97 15.63
N SER A 302 -16.08 -14.33 16.86
CA SER A 302 -17.00 -14.61 17.97
C SER A 302 -17.85 -13.39 18.37
N ALA A 303 -17.32 -12.18 18.21
CA ALA A 303 -18.04 -10.93 18.43
C ALA A 303 -18.82 -10.43 17.20
N GLN A 304 -18.95 -11.24 16.14
CA GLN A 304 -19.57 -10.91 14.84
C GLN A 304 -18.99 -9.64 14.16
N LYS A 305 -17.79 -9.19 14.55
CA LYS A 305 -17.05 -8.07 13.93
C LYS A 305 -16.30 -8.56 12.70
N CYS A 306 -17.07 -9.01 11.72
CA CYS A 306 -16.57 -9.67 10.51
C CYS A 306 -15.71 -8.75 9.63
N GLY A 307 -15.98 -7.44 9.64
CA GLY A 307 -15.16 -6.45 8.96
C GLY A 307 -13.75 -6.35 9.57
N VAL A 308 -13.62 -6.50 10.89
CA VAL A 308 -12.31 -6.62 11.56
C VAL A 308 -11.61 -7.92 11.16
N ALA A 309 -12.28 -9.07 11.34
CA ALA A 309 -11.69 -10.39 11.09
C ALA A 309 -11.12 -10.52 9.67
N GLN A 310 -11.92 -10.16 8.65
CA GLN A 310 -11.51 -10.22 7.24
C GLN A 310 -10.35 -9.28 6.92
N ARG A 311 -10.35 -8.05 7.47
CA ARG A 311 -9.29 -7.07 7.21
C ARG A 311 -7.96 -7.45 7.86
N LEU A 312 -7.97 -7.94 9.10
CA LEU A 312 -6.75 -8.38 9.78
C LEU A 312 -6.16 -9.62 9.11
N TYR A 313 -6.99 -10.61 8.77
CA TYR A 313 -6.58 -11.76 7.95
C TYR A 313 -5.93 -11.31 6.63
N ALA A 314 -6.64 -10.53 5.81
CA ALA A 314 -6.17 -10.12 4.50
C ALA A 314 -4.88 -9.28 4.56
N ASN A 315 -4.81 -8.32 5.49
CA ASN A 315 -3.64 -7.44 5.64
C ASN A 315 -2.39 -8.23 6.03
N ARG A 316 -2.48 -9.08 7.06
CA ARG A 316 -1.30 -9.79 7.58
C ARG A 316 -0.86 -10.93 6.65
N ALA A 317 -1.79 -11.63 6.00
CA ALA A 317 -1.48 -12.59 4.94
C ALA A 317 -0.75 -11.92 3.75
N GLN A 318 -1.25 -10.78 3.25
CA GLN A 318 -0.58 -10.01 2.20
C GLN A 318 0.74 -9.37 2.65
N GLY A 319 0.91 -9.15 3.96
CA GLY A 319 2.16 -8.72 4.58
C GLY A 319 3.26 -9.79 4.64
N GLY A 320 2.98 -11.02 4.21
CA GLY A 320 3.96 -12.12 4.16
C GLY A 320 3.84 -13.13 5.32
N ASP A 321 2.74 -13.13 6.07
CA ASP A 321 2.50 -14.13 7.12
C ASP A 321 1.83 -15.39 6.53
N SER A 322 2.65 -16.40 6.26
CA SER A 322 2.23 -17.72 5.73
C SER A 322 1.15 -18.38 6.57
N LYS A 323 1.29 -18.34 7.89
CA LYS A 323 0.39 -19.00 8.85
C LYS A 323 -0.97 -18.30 8.91
N VAL A 324 -1.02 -16.97 8.80
CA VAL A 324 -2.29 -16.23 8.64
C VAL A 324 -2.91 -16.47 7.25
N ALA A 325 -2.11 -16.54 6.18
CA ALA A 325 -2.61 -16.88 4.84
C ALA A 325 -3.26 -18.28 4.79
N LEU A 326 -2.62 -19.29 5.42
CA LEU A 326 -3.16 -20.64 5.58
C LEU A 326 -4.45 -20.66 6.40
N ALA A 327 -4.47 -19.98 7.56
CA ALA A 327 -5.66 -19.88 8.38
C ALA A 327 -6.82 -19.23 7.60
N TYR A 328 -6.55 -18.18 6.83
CA TYR A 328 -7.57 -17.49 6.03
C TYR A 328 -8.07 -18.33 4.85
N ALA A 329 -7.19 -19.10 4.19
CA ALA A 329 -7.58 -20.02 3.14
C ALA A 329 -8.59 -21.08 3.64
N ARG A 330 -8.38 -21.60 4.84
CA ARG A 330 -9.27 -22.58 5.49
C ARG A 330 -10.66 -22.03 5.85
N GLU A 331 -10.83 -20.71 5.98
CA GLU A 331 -12.16 -20.10 6.16
C GLU A 331 -13.05 -20.25 4.90
N TYR A 332 -12.44 -20.48 3.73
CA TYR A 332 -13.15 -20.64 2.45
C TYR A 332 -13.00 -22.04 1.82
N ASP A 333 -12.01 -22.84 2.22
CA ASP A 333 -11.74 -24.17 1.63
C ASP A 333 -12.85 -25.18 1.99
N PRO A 334 -13.59 -25.79 1.04
CA PRO A 334 -14.65 -26.77 1.33
C PRO A 334 -14.23 -27.96 2.20
N LYS A 335 -12.94 -28.27 2.31
CA LYS A 335 -12.40 -29.34 3.16
C LYS A 335 -12.32 -28.96 4.65
N PHE A 336 -12.25 -27.66 4.95
CA PHE A 336 -12.01 -27.13 6.29
C PHE A 336 -13.04 -26.08 6.75
N HIS A 337 -13.81 -25.51 5.81
CA HIS A 337 -14.77 -24.45 6.00
C HIS A 337 -15.83 -24.83 7.05
N GLN A 338 -16.00 -23.94 8.03
CA GLN A 338 -17.04 -24.03 9.05
C GLN A 338 -17.91 -22.79 8.93
N SER A 339 -19.11 -22.95 8.36
CA SER A 339 -20.04 -21.85 8.10
C SER A 339 -20.33 -21.06 9.38
N ASN A 340 -20.06 -19.76 9.33
CA ASN A 340 -20.23 -18.80 10.41
C ASN A 340 -20.64 -17.43 9.85
N ASP A 341 -21.06 -16.49 10.69
CA ASP A 341 -21.59 -15.19 10.24
C ASP A 341 -20.61 -14.38 9.37
N CYS A 342 -19.30 -14.58 9.55
CA CYS A 342 -18.24 -13.88 8.83
C CYS A 342 -17.77 -14.63 7.56
N PHE A 343 -17.94 -15.95 7.54
CA PHE A 343 -17.58 -16.84 6.43
C PHE A 343 -18.71 -17.86 6.26
N LYS A 344 -19.72 -17.49 5.47
CA LYS A 344 -21.00 -18.23 5.39
C LYS A 344 -20.96 -19.42 4.44
N GLU A 345 -20.17 -19.32 3.38
CA GLU A 345 -20.07 -20.29 2.30
C GLU A 345 -18.59 -20.54 1.98
N ALA A 346 -18.30 -21.75 1.49
CA ALA A 346 -16.98 -22.10 0.97
C ALA A 346 -16.81 -21.54 -0.45
N ASP A 347 -15.61 -21.08 -0.79
CA ASP A 347 -15.27 -20.54 -2.11
C ASP A 347 -13.88 -21.03 -2.56
N ASN A 348 -13.86 -21.90 -3.56
CA ASN A 348 -12.64 -22.54 -4.06
C ASN A 348 -11.60 -21.53 -4.55
N ALA A 349 -12.04 -20.46 -5.23
CA ALA A 349 -11.15 -19.49 -5.85
C ALA A 349 -10.44 -18.61 -4.80
N THR A 350 -11.17 -18.20 -3.76
CA THR A 350 -10.66 -17.42 -2.63
C THR A 350 -9.75 -18.29 -1.77
N ALA A 351 -10.13 -19.54 -1.48
CA ALA A 351 -9.25 -20.49 -0.80
C ALA A 351 -7.94 -20.72 -1.58
N ALA A 352 -8.02 -21.01 -2.88
CA ALA A 352 -6.84 -21.18 -3.74
C ALA A 352 -5.97 -19.91 -3.81
N TYR A 353 -6.57 -18.72 -3.86
CA TYR A 353 -5.83 -17.45 -3.81
C TYR A 353 -5.02 -17.29 -2.50
N TRP A 354 -5.59 -17.68 -1.36
CA TRP A 354 -4.88 -17.59 -0.08
C TRP A 354 -3.85 -18.70 0.10
N TYR A 355 -4.04 -19.89 -0.48
CA TYR A 355 -2.98 -20.91 -0.58
C TYR A 355 -1.84 -20.50 -1.53
N ASP A 356 -2.11 -19.84 -2.68
CA ASP A 356 -1.08 -19.17 -3.51
C ASP A 356 -0.32 -18.13 -2.69
N THR A 357 -1.03 -17.33 -1.89
CA THR A 357 -0.42 -16.31 -1.00
C THR A 357 0.45 -16.95 0.10
N ALA A 358 0.10 -18.12 0.62
CA ALA A 358 0.93 -18.88 1.56
C ALA A 358 2.16 -19.51 0.90
N LEU A 359 1.99 -20.18 -0.26
CA LEU A 359 3.08 -20.78 -1.06
C LEU A 359 4.10 -19.75 -1.54
N GLN A 360 3.65 -18.51 -1.75
CA GLN A 360 4.51 -17.37 -2.03
C GLN A 360 5.49 -17.03 -0.88
N VAL A 361 5.23 -17.48 0.36
CA VAL A 361 6.13 -17.31 1.51
C VAL A 361 6.83 -18.63 1.84
N GLU A 362 6.09 -19.73 1.84
CA GLU A 362 6.57 -21.09 2.12
C GLU A 362 6.31 -22.02 0.91
N PRO A 363 7.17 -22.04 -0.11
CA PRO A 363 6.92 -22.82 -1.33
C PRO A 363 6.90 -24.33 -1.10
N ASP A 364 7.57 -24.81 -0.05
CA ASP A 364 7.60 -26.22 0.36
C ASP A 364 6.44 -26.61 1.29
N ASN A 365 5.47 -25.72 1.56
CA ASN A 365 4.33 -26.02 2.42
C ASN A 365 3.39 -27.05 1.76
N ALA A 366 3.54 -28.31 2.18
CA ALA A 366 2.86 -29.45 1.57
C ALA A 366 1.33 -29.38 1.64
N GLU A 367 0.76 -28.81 2.71
CA GLU A 367 -0.69 -28.58 2.80
C GLU A 367 -1.11 -27.53 1.78
N ALA A 368 -0.48 -26.35 1.79
CA ALA A 368 -0.81 -25.26 0.87
C ALA A 368 -0.76 -25.72 -0.58
N LYS A 369 0.28 -26.49 -0.94
CA LYS A 369 0.46 -27.05 -2.29
C LYS A 369 -0.65 -28.02 -2.65
N GLN A 370 -0.94 -29.01 -1.80
CA GLN A 370 -2.03 -29.96 -2.05
C GLN A 370 -3.37 -29.24 -2.18
N ARG A 371 -3.68 -28.30 -1.28
CA ARG A 371 -4.97 -27.59 -1.31
C ARG A 371 -5.10 -26.70 -2.54
N TYR A 372 -4.03 -25.98 -2.90
CA TYR A 372 -4.00 -25.21 -4.14
C TYR A 372 -4.25 -26.08 -5.37
N GLU A 373 -3.50 -27.18 -5.52
CA GLU A 373 -3.65 -28.11 -6.65
C GLU A 373 -5.02 -28.80 -6.70
N GLU A 374 -5.71 -28.99 -5.57
CA GLU A 374 -7.08 -29.54 -5.54
C GLU A 374 -8.17 -28.50 -5.85
N LEU A 375 -7.94 -27.22 -5.52
CA LEU A 375 -8.94 -26.13 -5.63
C LEU A 375 -8.80 -25.30 -6.92
N SER A 376 -7.65 -25.38 -7.62
CA SER A 376 -7.38 -24.68 -8.87
C SER A 376 -7.79 -25.48 -10.13
N LYS A 377 -8.84 -26.29 -10.04
CA LYS A 377 -9.30 -27.24 -11.08
C LYS A 377 -10.80 -27.05 -11.38
#